data_AF-A0A3M7IJN1-F1
#
_entry.id   AF-A0A3M7IJN1-F1
#
_cell.length_a   1.000
_cell.length_b   1.000
_cell.length_c   1.000
_cell.angle_alpha   90.00
_cell.angle_beta   90.00
_cell.angle_gamma   90.00
#
_symmetry.space_group_name_H-M   'P 1'
#
loop_
_entity.id
_entity.type
_entity.pdbx_description
1 polymer ?
#
loop_
_entity_poly.entity_id
_entity_poly.type
_entity_poly.pdbx_seq_one_letter_code
_entity_poly.pdbx_strand_id
1 'polypeptide(L)'
;MPVQPPELSSNQDASPWIHEGNANDHATLECISDGARRDVTVSLQYLKDLPLYKTAKPLQITPNFQDTEGRTNVVLEAGPKETIRDIRSIDRPFNLDKNGFKFVRAGTSFTNWSSQPDIAKHYLQEMETLLLREMEEVDEVQFYDARIRQSGDEGLRVEGLSFNPFAKQVQRDNTDISCMEKIRNLTDLKADFLLRGRSRIINIWRPIKHPVYDCSLAVADGSSLRADDVIECDRHLAKTGAYHDTMGVVKYRPGFEWYYRSEMEPDDVLLFKNYDSSSAVPARYCLHTAFDLPPEMIPTNAPTRESIEVRALVFTYPAGQRRPSTVASLSSHPLARTLARGELKRLDDEHSITDHIRTDIDEAGEVKDAVLLLRKQEIKRLEQLCEEQGQLVQRIKLDRDNAYAHTEKLQRQMDIQTSRIQSLEAELKLVRHQLSQSSFELRSQLSQTQRDLIDARRESLQHHLERERALEFVRGQEGEVSRWRGETMGREHEAVSKCSQASVDKTVARCVKCTSTALFTKTNSYQRAKMADQELPRRDLSTAEQRPHIDVCC
;
A
#
# COMPACT_ATOMS: atom_id res chain seq x y z
N MET A 1 -56.92 -75.56 71.38
CA MET A 1 -56.10 -76.44 70.52
C MET A 1 -55.32 -75.53 69.58
N PRO A 2 -53.98 -75.68 69.49
CA PRO A 2 -53.00 -74.92 70.29
C PRO A 2 -52.13 -74.02 69.37
N VAL A 3 -51.24 -73.08 69.75
CA VAL A 3 -50.39 -72.80 70.91
C VAL A 3 -50.11 -71.27 70.91
N GLN A 4 -50.14 -70.59 72.07
CA GLN A 4 -49.37 -69.35 72.29
C GLN A 4 -48.00 -69.72 72.88
N PRO A 5 -46.95 -68.93 72.60
CA PRO A 5 -46.32 -68.19 73.71
C PRO A 5 -46.02 -66.71 73.40
N PRO A 6 -45.69 -65.89 74.43
CA PRO A 6 -45.94 -64.44 74.48
C PRO A 6 -44.68 -63.54 74.49
N GLU A 7 -44.90 -62.23 74.26
CA GLU A 7 -44.22 -61.02 74.83
C GLU A 7 -42.68 -60.86 74.69
N LEU A 8 -42.01 -59.70 74.58
CA LEU A 8 -42.30 -58.28 74.84
C LEU A 8 -41.15 -57.39 74.24
N SER A 9 -41.51 -56.17 73.84
CA SER A 9 -40.79 -54.87 73.93
C SER A 9 -39.55 -54.48 73.10
N SER A 10 -39.68 -53.27 72.51
CA SER A 10 -38.69 -52.20 72.25
C SER A 10 -37.61 -52.47 71.20
N ASN A 11 -37.30 -51.61 70.23
CA ASN A 11 -37.32 -50.15 70.17
C ASN A 11 -37.60 -49.67 68.73
N GLN A 12 -38.10 -48.44 68.64
CA GLN A 12 -38.38 -47.70 67.42
C GLN A 12 -37.08 -47.29 66.72
N ASP A 13 -37.00 -47.54 65.42
CA ASP A 13 -36.09 -46.85 64.50
C ASP A 13 -36.80 -46.68 63.14
N ALA A 14 -37.25 -45.46 62.85
CA ALA A 14 -37.57 -45.00 61.50
C ALA A 14 -37.54 -43.47 61.50
N SER A 15 -36.37 -42.92 61.16
CA SER A 15 -36.15 -41.49 60.98
C SER A 15 -36.44 -41.09 59.53
N PRO A 16 -37.33 -40.12 59.24
CA PRO A 16 -37.43 -39.49 57.93
C PRO A 16 -36.64 -38.19 57.90
N TRP A 17 -35.74 -38.09 56.91
CA TRP A 17 -34.93 -36.92 56.62
C TRP A 17 -35.80 -35.69 56.33
N ILE A 18 -35.76 -34.72 57.23
CA ILE A 18 -36.26 -33.36 57.02
C ILE A 18 -35.06 -32.47 56.67
N HIS A 19 -35.19 -31.79 55.53
CA HIS A 19 -34.33 -30.68 55.14
C HIS A 19 -34.55 -29.50 56.09
N GLU A 20 -33.56 -29.21 56.93
CA GLU A 20 -33.32 -27.86 57.46
C GLU A 20 -31.99 -27.35 56.91
N GLY A 21 -32.05 -26.17 56.30
CA GLY A 21 -30.89 -25.50 55.74
C GLY A 21 -29.95 -25.03 56.85
N ASN A 22 -28.66 -25.18 56.61
CA ASN A 22 -27.67 -24.44 57.36
C ASN A 22 -26.88 -23.57 56.38
N ALA A 23 -27.11 -22.27 56.50
CA ALA A 23 -26.29 -21.22 55.93
C ALA A 23 -25.00 -21.09 56.76
N ASN A 24 -23.95 -20.60 56.10
CA ASN A 24 -22.64 -20.25 56.64
C ASN A 24 -21.75 -21.41 57.13
N ASP A 25 -20.95 -21.92 56.19
CA ASP A 25 -19.58 -22.36 56.48
C ASP A 25 -18.65 -21.97 55.31
N HIS A 26 -18.51 -20.66 55.10
CA HIS A 26 -17.29 -20.14 54.48
C HIS A 26 -16.19 -20.13 55.54
N ALA A 27 -15.64 -21.32 55.82
CA ALA A 27 -14.45 -21.46 56.62
C ALA A 27 -13.30 -20.71 55.91
N THR A 28 -13.01 -19.50 56.39
CA THR A 28 -11.76 -18.79 56.13
C THR A 28 -10.61 -19.71 56.53
N LEU A 29 -9.93 -20.28 55.53
CA LEU A 29 -8.62 -20.90 55.70
C LEU A 29 -7.68 -19.87 56.34
N GLU A 30 -7.35 -20.07 57.60
CA GLU A 30 -6.34 -19.30 58.32
C GLU A 30 -5.01 -19.41 57.55
N CYS A 31 -4.45 -18.24 57.18
CA CYS A 31 -3.17 -18.16 56.51
C CYS A 31 -2.08 -18.31 57.58
N ILE A 32 -1.66 -19.55 57.84
CA ILE A 32 -0.56 -19.84 58.77
C ILE A 32 0.75 -19.46 58.07
N SER A 33 1.53 -18.52 58.63
CA SER A 33 2.91 -18.27 58.19
C SER A 33 3.72 -19.57 58.24
N ASP A 34 4.23 -20.03 57.10
CA ASP A 34 4.95 -21.31 56.97
C ASP A 34 6.46 -21.12 56.69
N GLY A 35 7.02 -19.94 56.98
CA GLY A 35 8.43 -19.69 56.67
C GLY A 35 9.06 -18.46 57.29
N ALA A 36 10.39 -18.49 57.37
CA ALA A 36 11.20 -17.35 57.76
C ALA A 36 11.00 -16.17 56.78
N ARG A 37 11.05 -14.95 57.30
CA ARG A 37 10.90 -13.72 56.50
C ARG A 37 12.02 -13.59 55.46
N ARG A 38 11.65 -13.67 54.17
CA ARG A 38 12.58 -13.55 53.04
C ARG A 38 12.36 -12.28 52.21
N ASP A 39 11.96 -11.18 52.83
CA ASP A 39 11.79 -9.90 52.13
C ASP A 39 13.02 -9.54 51.29
N VAL A 40 12.79 -9.03 50.08
CA VAL A 40 13.84 -8.69 49.13
C VAL A 40 13.85 -7.19 48.88
N THR A 41 15.02 -6.57 48.87
CA THR A 41 15.16 -5.14 48.55
C THR A 41 15.89 -4.97 47.22
N VAL A 42 15.17 -4.53 46.18
CA VAL A 42 15.67 -4.41 44.79
C VAL A 42 15.20 -3.11 44.15
N SER A 43 15.83 -2.72 43.04
CA SER A 43 15.35 -1.63 42.19
C SER A 43 14.52 -2.21 41.05
N LEU A 44 13.24 -1.84 40.98
CA LEU A 44 12.34 -2.20 39.89
C LEU A 44 12.50 -1.24 38.69
N GLN A 45 12.12 -1.66 37.49
CA GLN A 45 12.20 -0.81 36.29
C GLN A 45 10.88 -0.09 36.07
N TYR A 46 10.92 1.24 36.06
CA TYR A 46 9.79 2.12 35.86
C TYR A 46 9.93 2.93 34.57
N LEU A 47 8.83 3.48 34.08
CA LEU A 47 8.85 4.50 33.03
C LEU A 47 9.60 5.73 33.54
N LYS A 48 10.63 6.14 32.80
CA LYS A 48 11.40 7.34 33.08
C LYS A 48 10.53 8.58 32.99
N ASP A 49 10.66 9.54 33.91
CA ASP A 49 9.89 10.78 33.83
C ASP A 49 10.50 11.76 32.80
N LEU A 50 10.19 11.54 31.51
CA LEU A 50 10.65 12.41 30.43
C LEU A 50 9.62 13.50 30.09
N PRO A 51 10.05 14.75 29.82
CA PRO A 51 9.18 15.82 29.31
C PRO A 51 8.42 15.43 28.04
N LEU A 52 8.96 14.51 27.24
CA LEU A 52 8.34 13.94 26.04
C LEU A 52 6.90 13.46 26.30
N TYR A 53 6.66 12.82 27.46
CA TYR A 53 5.36 12.24 27.79
C TYR A 53 4.27 13.27 28.11
N LYS A 54 4.60 14.57 28.11
CA LYS A 54 3.63 15.66 28.17
C LYS A 54 3.03 16.00 26.81
N THR A 55 3.72 15.67 25.72
CA THR A 55 3.32 16.02 24.35
C THR A 55 3.13 14.82 23.45
N ALA A 56 3.72 13.67 23.79
CA ALA A 56 3.63 12.43 23.04
C ALA A 56 3.21 11.28 23.96
N LYS A 57 2.26 10.46 23.51
CA LYS A 57 1.85 9.26 24.22
C LYS A 57 2.98 8.22 24.20
N PRO A 58 3.21 7.48 25.30
CA PRO A 58 4.09 6.32 25.26
C PRO A 58 3.67 5.32 24.19
N LEU A 59 4.63 4.76 23.48
CA LEU A 59 4.47 3.79 22.42
C LEU A 59 5.55 2.72 22.56
N GLN A 60 5.12 1.46 22.52
CA GLN A 60 5.98 0.28 22.61
C GLN A 60 5.72 -0.68 21.45
N ILE A 61 6.78 -1.09 20.77
CA ILE A 61 6.69 -2.18 19.80
C ILE A 61 6.53 -3.50 20.54
N THR A 62 5.63 -4.36 20.06
CA THR A 62 5.34 -5.66 20.66
C THR A 62 5.50 -6.81 19.64
N PRO A 63 6.20 -7.91 20.01
CA PRO A 63 7.00 -8.07 21.21
C PRO A 63 8.20 -7.10 21.26
N ASN A 64 8.52 -6.57 22.44
CA ASN A 64 9.54 -5.53 22.63
C ASN A 64 10.95 -5.94 22.16
N PHE A 65 11.32 -7.20 22.32
CA PHE A 65 12.60 -7.73 21.85
C PHE A 65 12.74 -7.80 20.32
N GLN A 66 11.66 -7.52 19.58
CA GLN A 66 11.67 -7.43 18.11
C GLN A 66 11.77 -5.98 17.60
N ASP A 67 11.94 -4.99 18.48
CA ASP A 67 12.13 -3.59 18.08
C ASP A 67 13.57 -3.31 17.63
N THR A 68 13.93 -3.78 16.45
CA THR A 68 15.27 -3.60 15.89
C THR A 68 15.54 -2.17 15.38
N GLU A 69 14.48 -1.38 15.17
CA GLU A 69 14.55 -0.04 14.57
C GLU A 69 14.43 1.08 15.62
N GLY A 70 14.27 0.74 16.90
CA GLY A 70 14.12 1.72 17.98
C GLY A 70 12.87 2.58 17.84
N ARG A 71 11.75 2.01 17.37
CA ARG A 71 10.49 2.73 17.18
C ARG A 71 9.76 2.98 18.50
N THR A 72 10.08 2.23 19.54
CA THR A 72 9.59 2.42 20.90
C THR A 72 10.09 3.75 21.48
N ASN A 73 9.19 4.55 22.05
CA ASN A 73 9.55 5.76 22.79
C ASN A 73 9.46 5.58 24.33
N VAL A 74 9.09 4.37 24.80
CA VAL A 74 9.14 3.98 26.21
C VAL A 74 10.59 3.85 26.63
N VAL A 75 11.00 4.68 27.57
CA VAL A 75 12.33 4.62 28.19
C VAL A 75 12.14 4.20 29.63
N LEU A 76 12.80 3.11 30.01
CA LEU A 76 12.78 2.60 31.37
C LEU A 76 13.98 3.08 32.17
N GLU A 77 13.82 3.23 33.47
CA GLU A 77 14.90 3.48 34.42
C GLU A 77 14.69 2.69 35.71
N ALA A 78 15.80 2.37 36.38
CA ALA A 78 15.77 1.75 37.69
C ALA A 78 15.25 2.77 38.72
N GLY A 79 14.18 2.40 39.43
CA GLY A 79 13.69 3.16 40.57
C GLY A 79 14.61 3.06 41.79
N PRO A 80 14.32 3.80 42.86
CA PRO A 80 14.97 3.59 44.15
C PRO A 80 14.73 2.17 44.66
N LYS A 81 15.56 1.72 45.59
CA LYS A 81 15.39 0.40 46.20
C LYS A 81 14.08 0.33 46.98
N GLU A 82 13.27 -0.67 46.66
CA GLU A 82 11.99 -0.95 47.31
C GLU A 82 12.01 -2.34 47.92
N THR A 83 11.34 -2.50 49.06
CA THR A 83 11.18 -3.81 49.71
C THR A 83 9.96 -4.51 49.16
N ILE A 84 10.19 -5.67 48.55
CA ILE A 84 9.17 -6.63 48.13
C ILE A 84 9.00 -7.64 49.27
N ARG A 85 7.83 -7.66 49.89
CA ARG A 85 7.56 -8.44 51.10
C ARG A 85 7.20 -9.88 50.73
N ASP A 86 7.80 -10.86 51.39
CA ASP A 86 7.44 -12.26 51.21
C ASP A 86 6.16 -12.59 51.99
N ILE A 87 5.10 -12.96 51.29
CA ILE A 87 3.82 -13.28 51.91
C ILE A 87 3.90 -14.47 52.87
N ARG A 88 4.90 -15.35 52.77
CA ARG A 88 5.08 -16.46 53.71
C ARG A 88 5.24 -16.00 55.16
N SER A 89 5.66 -14.74 55.35
CA SER A 89 5.86 -14.10 56.65
C SER A 89 4.69 -13.20 57.09
N ILE A 90 3.57 -13.25 56.39
CA ILE A 90 2.42 -12.35 56.59
C ILE A 90 1.15 -13.15 56.85
N ASP A 91 0.59 -13.02 58.05
CA ASP A 91 -0.63 -13.74 58.47
C ASP A 91 -1.94 -13.10 57.97
N ARG A 92 -1.87 -11.98 57.25
CA ARG A 92 -3.08 -11.28 56.75
C ARG A 92 -3.55 -11.90 55.42
N PRO A 93 -4.85 -12.15 55.23
CA PRO A 93 -5.35 -12.67 53.96
C PRO A 93 -5.34 -11.60 52.87
N PHE A 94 -4.91 -11.99 51.67
CA PHE A 94 -5.03 -11.19 50.45
C PHE A 94 -6.19 -11.74 49.60
N ASN A 95 -6.95 -10.88 48.95
CA ASN A 95 -7.98 -11.29 48.00
C ASN A 95 -8.05 -10.37 46.78
N LEU A 96 -8.72 -10.86 45.74
CA LEU A 96 -8.80 -10.16 44.46
C LEU A 96 -9.52 -8.81 44.55
N ASP A 97 -10.58 -8.66 45.33
CA ASP A 97 -11.36 -7.42 45.38
C ASP A 97 -10.68 -6.31 46.18
N LYS A 98 -10.05 -6.66 47.29
CA LYS A 98 -9.33 -5.71 48.14
C LYS A 98 -7.93 -5.40 47.62
N ASN A 99 -7.16 -6.42 47.25
CA ASN A 99 -5.72 -6.27 46.97
C ASN A 99 -5.38 -6.42 45.49
N GLY A 100 -6.29 -6.96 44.66
CA GLY A 100 -6.02 -7.21 43.25
C GLY A 100 -5.29 -8.51 42.98
N PHE A 101 -4.88 -9.25 44.01
CA PHE A 101 -4.21 -10.55 43.87
C PHE A 101 -4.57 -11.50 45.01
N LYS A 102 -4.35 -12.80 44.77
CA LYS A 102 -4.54 -13.88 45.74
C LYS A 102 -3.55 -15.00 45.43
N PHE A 103 -2.83 -15.47 46.45
CA PHE A 103 -2.02 -16.67 46.36
C PHE A 103 -2.83 -17.84 46.91
N VAL A 104 -2.91 -18.92 46.15
CA VAL A 104 -3.71 -20.10 46.50
C VAL A 104 -2.90 -21.36 46.24
N ARG A 105 -3.16 -22.41 47.03
CA ARG A 105 -2.64 -23.74 46.75
C ARG A 105 -3.67 -24.51 45.91
N ALA A 106 -3.23 -25.00 44.77
CA ALA A 106 -4.04 -25.76 43.84
C ALA A 106 -3.16 -26.78 43.12
N GLY A 107 -3.17 -28.03 43.59
CA GLY A 107 -2.50 -29.12 42.87
C GLY A 107 -3.08 -29.29 41.46
N THR A 108 -2.26 -29.78 40.54
CA THR A 108 -2.64 -30.04 39.15
C THR A 108 -2.32 -31.49 38.79
N SER A 109 -3.24 -32.15 38.08
CA SER A 109 -2.96 -33.48 37.52
C SER A 109 -2.28 -33.38 36.15
N PHE A 110 -2.32 -32.19 35.55
CA PHE A 110 -1.77 -31.91 34.23
C PHE A 110 -0.23 -31.97 34.21
N THR A 111 0.32 -32.67 33.22
CA THR A 111 1.77 -32.90 33.06
C THR A 111 2.30 -32.59 31.65
N ASN A 112 1.47 -32.60 30.61
CA ASN A 112 1.92 -32.42 29.22
C ASN A 112 2.02 -30.95 28.79
N TRP A 113 2.93 -30.20 29.43
CA TRP A 113 3.13 -28.77 29.15
C TRP A 113 3.67 -28.45 27.76
N SER A 114 4.14 -29.45 27.02
CA SER A 114 4.61 -29.31 25.63
C SER A 114 3.50 -29.33 24.58
N SER A 115 2.25 -29.66 24.96
CA SER A 115 1.13 -29.79 24.03
C SER A 115 0.13 -28.68 24.27
N GLN A 116 0.08 -27.72 23.34
CA GLN A 116 -0.94 -26.69 23.39
C GLN A 116 -2.35 -27.30 23.43
N PRO A 117 -2.75 -28.26 22.56
CA PRO A 117 -4.07 -28.88 22.61
C PRO A 117 -4.41 -29.53 23.96
N ASP A 118 -3.44 -30.12 24.67
CA ASP A 118 -3.70 -30.75 25.96
C ASP A 118 -3.80 -29.74 27.10
N ILE A 119 -2.93 -28.71 27.14
CA ILE A 119 -3.05 -27.59 28.11
C ILE A 119 -4.47 -27.04 28.03
N ALA A 120 -4.83 -26.81 26.79
CA ALA A 120 -6.06 -26.25 26.39
C ALA A 120 -7.19 -27.19 26.92
N LYS A 121 -7.24 -28.46 26.49
CA LYS A 121 -8.36 -29.38 26.78
C LYS A 121 -8.50 -29.75 28.25
N HIS A 122 -7.38 -29.86 28.97
CA HIS A 122 -7.35 -30.44 30.32
C HIS A 122 -6.96 -29.42 31.38
N TYR A 123 -5.87 -28.67 31.18
CA TYR A 123 -5.40 -27.73 32.20
C TYR A 123 -6.34 -26.53 32.38
N LEU A 124 -6.93 -26.01 31.29
CA LEU A 124 -7.86 -24.88 31.43
C LEU A 124 -9.16 -25.26 32.16
N GLN A 125 -9.59 -26.52 32.12
CA GLN A 125 -10.72 -27.00 32.92
C GLN A 125 -10.40 -26.99 34.42
N GLU A 126 -9.18 -27.40 34.79
CA GLU A 126 -8.71 -27.27 36.17
C GLU A 126 -8.65 -25.80 36.61
N MET A 127 -8.25 -24.88 35.71
CA MET A 127 -8.20 -23.45 36.00
C MET A 127 -9.59 -22.81 36.11
N GLU A 128 -10.57 -23.24 35.32
CA GLU A 128 -11.97 -22.80 35.46
C GLU A 128 -12.52 -23.20 36.83
N THR A 129 -12.29 -24.45 37.22
CA THR A 129 -12.67 -24.97 38.55
C THR A 129 -12.01 -24.17 39.67
N LEU A 130 -10.73 -23.82 39.50
CA LEU A 130 -10.02 -22.96 40.45
C LEU A 130 -10.65 -21.57 40.56
N LEU A 131 -10.98 -20.92 39.43
CA LEU A 131 -11.61 -19.60 39.45
C LEU A 131 -12.99 -19.65 40.14
N LEU A 132 -13.82 -20.64 39.83
CA LEU A 132 -15.13 -20.84 40.47
C LEU A 132 -15.02 -21.09 41.98
N ARG A 133 -13.96 -21.75 42.43
CA ARG A 133 -13.69 -22.00 43.86
C ARG A 133 -13.21 -20.74 44.58
N GLU A 134 -12.35 -19.95 43.94
CA GLU A 134 -11.62 -18.86 44.60
C GLU A 134 -12.28 -17.48 44.47
N MET A 135 -13.25 -17.34 43.57
CA MET A 135 -13.94 -16.11 43.26
C MET A 135 -15.45 -16.23 43.48
N GLU A 136 -16.03 -15.16 44.00
CA GLU A 136 -17.48 -14.99 44.05
C GLU A 136 -18.01 -14.36 42.75
N GLU A 137 -19.31 -14.50 42.55
CA GLU A 137 -20.05 -13.89 41.45
C GLU A 137 -19.55 -14.32 40.07
N VAL A 138 -19.26 -15.61 39.85
CA VAL A 138 -18.77 -16.10 38.55
C VAL A 138 -19.88 -16.84 37.82
N ASP A 139 -20.38 -16.25 36.73
CA ASP A 139 -21.40 -16.85 35.86
C ASP A 139 -20.79 -17.44 34.58
N GLU A 140 -19.72 -16.83 34.05
CA GLU A 140 -19.07 -17.28 32.81
C GLU A 140 -17.57 -16.99 32.84
N VAL A 141 -16.78 -18.00 32.47
CA VAL A 141 -15.32 -17.90 32.31
C VAL A 141 -14.96 -18.15 30.84
N GLN A 142 -14.10 -17.31 30.28
CA GLN A 142 -13.58 -17.48 28.92
C GLN A 142 -12.08 -17.23 28.90
N PHE A 143 -11.30 -18.27 28.63
CA PHE A 143 -9.86 -18.16 28.42
C PHE A 143 -9.56 -17.63 27.01
N TYR A 144 -8.56 -16.76 26.90
CA TYR A 144 -8.21 -16.15 25.62
C TYR A 144 -6.71 -16.07 25.33
N ASP A 145 -5.87 -16.34 26.31
CA ASP A 145 -4.42 -16.26 26.17
C ASP A 145 -3.75 -17.21 27.16
N ALA A 146 -2.70 -17.87 26.69
CA ALA A 146 -1.84 -18.72 27.51
C ALA A 146 -0.40 -18.59 27.03
N ARG A 147 0.53 -18.49 27.97
CA ARG A 147 1.93 -18.23 27.70
C ARG A 147 2.79 -19.07 28.61
N ILE A 148 3.78 -19.75 28.03
CA ILE A 148 4.86 -20.37 28.79
C ILE A 148 6.09 -19.48 28.68
N ARG A 149 6.72 -19.22 29.82
CA ARG A 149 7.90 -18.37 29.93
C ARG A 149 9.01 -19.09 30.67
N GLN A 150 10.21 -18.97 30.13
CA GLN A 150 11.45 -19.47 30.69
C GLN A 150 12.62 -18.50 30.44
N SER A 151 13.64 -18.53 31.29
CA SER A 151 14.91 -17.83 31.03
C SER A 151 15.74 -18.64 30.02
N GLY A 152 16.29 -17.95 29.02
CA GLY A 152 17.26 -18.52 28.07
C GLY A 152 16.63 -19.15 26.81
N ASP A 153 17.48 -19.54 25.86
CA ASP A 153 17.05 -20.04 24.54
C ASP A 153 16.62 -21.50 24.55
N GLU A 154 17.07 -22.30 25.52
CA GLU A 154 16.77 -23.74 25.64
C GLU A 154 15.42 -24.04 26.31
N GLY A 155 14.65 -23.00 26.60
CA GLY A 155 13.40 -23.17 27.32
C GLY A 155 12.29 -23.82 26.50
N LEU A 156 11.28 -24.37 27.20
CA LEU A 156 10.11 -24.97 26.56
C LEU A 156 9.39 -23.95 25.69
N ARG A 157 9.41 -24.17 24.38
CA ARG A 157 8.63 -23.43 23.39
C ARG A 157 7.52 -24.34 22.88
N VAL A 158 6.29 -23.91 23.07
CA VAL A 158 5.11 -24.65 22.63
C VAL A 158 4.53 -23.93 21.42
N GLU A 159 4.43 -24.66 20.32
CA GLU A 159 3.79 -24.16 19.11
C GLU A 159 2.34 -23.76 19.41
N GLY A 160 1.91 -22.61 18.88
CA GLY A 160 0.59 -22.05 19.13
C GLY A 160 0.43 -21.26 20.43
N LEU A 161 1.45 -21.21 21.31
CA LEU A 161 1.49 -20.31 22.46
C LEU A 161 2.39 -19.09 22.21
N SER A 162 2.05 -17.96 22.82
CA SER A 162 2.87 -16.75 22.72
C SER A 162 4.14 -16.86 23.57
N PHE A 163 5.29 -16.51 23.00
CA PHE A 163 6.58 -16.43 23.70
C PHE A 163 7.05 -14.98 23.87
N ASN A 164 7.24 -14.58 25.13
CA ASN A 164 7.88 -13.32 25.49
C ASN A 164 8.87 -13.56 26.64
N PRO A 165 10.06 -12.93 26.61
CA PRO A 165 10.94 -12.83 27.77
C PRO A 165 10.20 -12.28 28.99
N PHE A 166 10.76 -12.50 30.17
CA PHE A 166 10.19 -12.00 31.42
C PHE A 166 10.03 -10.47 31.37
N ALA A 167 8.84 -9.99 31.69
CA ALA A 167 8.54 -8.57 31.73
C ALA A 167 9.20 -7.95 32.98
N LYS A 168 10.39 -7.37 32.81
CA LYS A 168 11.16 -6.70 33.88
C LYS A 168 10.69 -5.27 34.17
N GLN A 169 9.73 -4.77 33.41
CA GLN A 169 9.11 -3.46 33.61
C GLN A 169 7.89 -3.58 34.52
N VAL A 170 7.72 -2.60 35.41
CA VAL A 170 6.49 -2.45 36.18
C VAL A 170 5.36 -2.06 35.24
N GLN A 171 4.35 -2.91 35.17
CA GLN A 171 3.29 -2.77 34.18
C GLN A 171 1.91 -3.24 34.66
N ARG A 172 0.93 -2.86 33.84
CA ARG A 172 -0.39 -3.49 33.73
C ARG A 172 -0.54 -3.96 32.27
N ASP A 173 -0.92 -5.21 32.02
CA ASP A 173 -0.85 -5.76 30.64
C ASP A 173 -1.73 -5.04 29.62
N ASN A 174 -2.90 -4.55 30.06
CA ASN A 174 -3.89 -3.88 29.24
C ASN A 174 -4.53 -2.72 30.01
N THR A 175 -4.80 -1.58 29.35
CA THR A 175 -5.58 -0.49 29.98
C THR A 175 -7.09 -0.78 29.89
N ASP A 176 -7.90 0.00 30.61
CA ASP A 176 -9.36 -0.17 30.62
C ASP A 176 -9.96 -0.15 29.20
N ILE A 177 -9.45 0.72 28.32
CA ILE A 177 -9.89 0.80 26.91
C ILE A 177 -9.60 -0.51 26.19
N SER A 178 -8.36 -1.01 26.27
CA SER A 178 -7.98 -2.29 25.64
C SER A 178 -8.77 -3.47 26.19
N CYS A 179 -9.04 -3.50 27.50
CA CYS A 179 -9.85 -4.54 28.13
C CYS A 179 -11.29 -4.52 27.61
N MET A 180 -11.90 -3.33 27.47
CA MET A 180 -13.25 -3.17 26.93
C MET A 180 -13.34 -3.58 25.46
N GLU A 181 -12.39 -3.18 24.63
CA GLU A 181 -12.29 -3.62 23.23
C GLU A 181 -12.12 -5.13 23.15
N LYS A 182 -11.27 -5.71 24.01
CA LYS A 182 -11.03 -7.15 24.08
C LYS A 182 -12.30 -7.91 24.46
N ILE A 183 -13.05 -7.47 25.48
CA ILE A 183 -14.34 -8.06 25.84
C ILE A 183 -15.28 -8.02 24.63
N ARG A 184 -15.44 -6.87 23.97
CA ARG A 184 -16.31 -6.75 22.79
C ARG A 184 -15.89 -7.66 21.65
N ASN A 185 -14.59 -7.74 21.37
CA ASN A 185 -14.07 -8.54 20.27
C ASN A 185 -14.19 -10.06 20.52
N LEU A 186 -14.03 -10.49 21.77
CA LEU A 186 -14.03 -11.91 22.13
C LEU A 186 -15.42 -12.47 22.47
N THR A 187 -16.36 -11.62 22.89
CA THR A 187 -17.72 -12.05 23.30
C THR A 187 -18.83 -11.58 22.36
N ASP A 188 -18.52 -10.60 21.51
CA ASP A 188 -19.33 -10.15 20.38
C ASP A 188 -20.80 -9.88 20.73
N LEU A 189 -21.73 -10.76 20.31
CA LEU A 189 -23.16 -10.64 20.57
C LEU A 189 -23.53 -10.55 22.06
N LYS A 190 -22.70 -11.14 22.92
CA LYS A 190 -22.91 -11.11 24.37
C LYS A 190 -22.29 -9.87 24.99
N ALA A 191 -21.45 -9.12 24.28
CA ALA A 191 -20.63 -8.07 24.87
C ALA A 191 -21.47 -7.03 25.62
N ASP A 192 -22.51 -6.48 24.99
CA ASP A 192 -23.36 -5.47 25.65
C ASP A 192 -24.11 -6.03 26.86
N PHE A 193 -24.48 -7.31 26.84
CA PHE A 193 -25.08 -7.97 27.99
C PHE A 193 -24.08 -8.16 29.13
N LEU A 194 -22.89 -8.70 28.82
CA LEU A 194 -21.83 -9.00 29.78
C LEU A 194 -21.25 -7.71 30.40
N LEU A 195 -21.12 -6.65 29.60
CA LEU A 195 -20.64 -5.34 30.02
C LEU A 195 -21.64 -4.57 30.91
N ARG A 196 -22.91 -4.95 30.93
CA ARG A 196 -23.88 -4.44 31.92
C ARG A 196 -23.75 -5.11 33.29
N GLY A 197 -23.12 -6.29 33.33
CA GLY A 197 -22.74 -6.95 34.56
C GLY A 197 -21.33 -6.58 34.99
N ARG A 198 -20.70 -7.43 35.79
CA ARG A 198 -19.30 -7.24 36.23
C ARG A 198 -18.38 -8.10 35.37
N SER A 199 -17.58 -7.43 34.54
CA SER A 199 -16.50 -8.04 33.76
C SER A 199 -15.15 -7.89 34.47
N ARG A 200 -14.36 -8.97 34.52
CA ARG A 200 -13.02 -9.04 35.11
C ARG A 200 -12.06 -9.73 34.14
N ILE A 201 -10.78 -9.36 34.19
CA ILE A 201 -9.69 -10.14 33.57
C ILE A 201 -8.76 -10.60 34.67
N ILE A 202 -8.62 -11.92 34.79
CA ILE A 202 -7.79 -12.58 35.79
C ILE A 202 -6.63 -13.29 35.09
N ASN A 203 -5.41 -12.97 35.50
CA ASN A 203 -4.23 -13.70 35.13
C ASN A 203 -4.00 -14.78 36.20
N ILE A 204 -3.71 -16.00 35.73
CA ILE A 204 -3.44 -17.18 36.54
C ILE A 204 -2.01 -17.60 36.24
N TRP A 205 -1.13 -17.44 37.21
CA TRP A 205 0.29 -17.71 37.07
C TRP A 205 0.72 -18.88 37.93
N ARG A 206 1.39 -19.87 37.31
CA ARG A 206 1.79 -21.12 37.95
C ARG A 206 3.22 -21.53 37.52
N PRO A 207 4.10 -21.91 38.46
CA PRO A 207 5.35 -22.63 38.16
C PRO A 207 5.09 -24.04 37.62
N ILE A 208 5.84 -24.51 36.63
CA ILE A 208 5.51 -25.78 35.95
C ILE A 208 6.26 -26.99 36.51
N LYS A 209 7.59 -26.91 36.64
CA LYS A 209 8.45 -28.09 36.87
C LYS A 209 9.08 -28.16 38.26
N HIS A 210 9.42 -27.00 38.80
CA HIS A 210 10.23 -26.89 40.00
C HIS A 210 9.90 -25.58 40.71
N PRO A 211 10.37 -25.41 41.95
CA PRO A 211 10.15 -24.16 42.68
C PRO A 211 10.80 -22.98 41.97
N VAL A 212 10.26 -21.80 42.20
CA VAL A 212 10.79 -20.55 41.64
C VAL A 212 11.98 -20.08 42.47
N TYR A 213 13.19 -20.24 41.91
CA TYR A 213 14.45 -19.87 42.56
C TYR A 213 15.09 -18.60 41.98
N ASP A 214 14.71 -18.19 40.77
CA ASP A 214 15.17 -16.98 40.10
C ASP A 214 13.99 -16.22 39.48
N CYS A 215 14.25 -14.98 39.04
CA CYS A 215 13.30 -14.17 38.27
C CYS A 215 11.85 -14.19 38.80
N SER A 216 11.63 -13.99 40.10
CA SER A 216 10.30 -14.11 40.71
C SER A 216 9.31 -13.03 40.22
N LEU A 217 8.03 -13.19 40.54
CA LEU A 217 6.95 -12.29 40.13
C LEU A 217 6.48 -11.47 41.34
N ALA A 218 6.66 -10.15 41.26
CA ALA A 218 6.15 -9.21 42.25
C ALA A 218 4.80 -8.66 41.82
N VAL A 219 3.91 -8.46 42.79
CA VAL A 219 2.57 -7.86 42.63
C VAL A 219 2.41 -6.71 43.63
N ALA A 220 1.82 -5.61 43.18
CA ALA A 220 1.52 -4.46 44.05
C ALA A 220 0.11 -4.57 44.63
N ASP A 221 -0.08 -4.14 45.87
CA ASP A 221 -1.42 -4.01 46.46
C ASP A 221 -2.25 -2.95 45.73
N GLY A 222 -3.26 -3.42 45.01
CA GLY A 222 -4.15 -2.60 44.19
C GLY A 222 -4.92 -1.54 44.98
N SER A 223 -5.15 -1.74 46.28
CA SER A 223 -5.83 -0.74 47.13
C SER A 223 -5.00 0.52 47.37
N SER A 224 -3.69 0.43 47.17
CA SER A 224 -2.76 1.56 47.32
C SER A 224 -2.55 2.36 46.03
N LEU A 225 -3.10 1.89 44.91
CA LEU A 225 -2.91 2.49 43.59
C LEU A 225 -3.78 3.73 43.38
N ARG A 226 -3.21 4.73 42.73
CA ARG A 226 -3.85 5.98 42.35
C ARG A 226 -4.22 5.94 40.87
N ALA A 227 -5.18 6.77 40.49
CA ALA A 227 -5.66 6.84 39.11
C ALA A 227 -4.57 7.26 38.10
N ASP A 228 -3.57 8.03 38.55
CA ASP A 228 -2.47 8.59 37.76
C ASP A 228 -1.18 7.75 37.80
N ASP A 229 -1.17 6.62 38.52
CA ASP A 229 0.02 5.74 38.59
C ASP A 229 0.33 5.04 37.27
N VAL A 230 -0.71 4.79 36.47
CA VAL A 230 -0.61 4.07 35.21
C VAL A 230 -0.83 5.02 34.06
N ILE A 231 0.19 5.16 33.21
CA ILE A 231 0.12 5.91 31.97
C ILE A 231 -0.19 4.93 30.84
N GLU A 232 -1.16 5.29 30.01
CA GLU A 232 -1.51 4.48 28.85
C GLU A 232 -0.41 4.55 27.78
N CYS A 233 0.02 3.37 27.32
CA CYS A 233 1.01 3.18 26.28
C CYS A 233 0.37 2.44 25.10
N ASP A 234 0.50 2.97 23.90
CA ASP A 234 0.12 2.25 22.68
C ASP A 234 1.10 1.10 22.43
N ARG A 235 0.57 -0.04 21.97
CA ARG A 235 1.38 -1.15 21.48
C ARG A 235 1.17 -1.33 19.99
N HIS A 236 2.27 -1.38 19.25
CA HIS A 236 2.25 -1.62 17.81
C HIS A 236 2.95 -2.94 17.50
N LEU A 237 2.38 -3.73 16.58
CA LEU A 237 2.97 -5.01 16.20
C LEU A 237 4.31 -4.81 15.49
N ALA A 238 5.36 -5.51 15.92
CA ALA A 238 6.68 -5.41 15.32
C ALA A 238 6.66 -5.70 13.81
N LYS A 239 5.93 -6.76 13.42
CA LYS A 239 5.84 -7.27 12.04
C LYS A 239 5.18 -6.30 11.06
N THR A 240 4.15 -5.56 11.48
CA THR A 240 3.33 -4.74 10.58
C THR A 240 3.40 -3.25 10.87
N GLY A 241 3.87 -2.85 12.05
CA GLY A 241 3.80 -1.47 12.56
C GLY A 241 2.38 -1.00 12.92
N ALA A 242 1.37 -1.86 12.74
CA ALA A 242 -0.02 -1.51 13.00
C ALA A 242 -0.29 -1.44 14.51
N TYR A 243 -1.22 -0.56 14.89
CA TYR A 243 -1.77 -0.52 16.25
C TYR A 243 -2.33 -1.89 16.63
N HIS A 244 -1.95 -2.36 17.82
CA HIS A 244 -2.38 -3.64 18.37
C HIS A 244 -3.44 -3.44 19.46
N ASP A 245 -3.03 -2.76 20.54
CA ASP A 245 -3.84 -2.44 21.71
C ASP A 245 -3.07 -1.46 22.61
N THR A 246 -3.55 -1.22 23.83
CA THR A 246 -2.87 -0.41 24.84
C THR A 246 -2.46 -1.22 26.06
N MET A 247 -1.36 -0.82 26.71
CA MET A 247 -0.91 -1.33 28.00
C MET A 247 -0.64 -0.21 29.00
N GLY A 248 -0.52 -0.53 30.28
CA GLY A 248 -0.17 0.43 31.31
C GLY A 248 1.32 0.42 31.63
N VAL A 249 1.99 1.56 31.46
CA VAL A 249 3.37 1.80 31.91
C VAL A 249 3.36 2.69 33.16
N VAL A 250 4.27 2.47 34.09
CA VAL A 250 4.17 3.05 35.45
C VAL A 250 5.37 3.94 35.74
N LYS A 251 5.13 5.18 36.17
CA LYS A 251 6.20 6.04 36.73
C LYS A 251 6.41 5.70 38.20
N TYR A 252 7.64 5.77 38.66
CA TYR A 252 7.92 5.58 40.08
C TYR A 252 7.22 6.66 40.91
N ARG A 253 6.62 6.23 42.02
CA ARG A 253 6.25 7.08 43.14
C ARG A 253 6.47 6.34 44.45
N PRO A 254 6.72 7.04 45.57
CA PRO A 254 6.74 6.39 46.87
C PRO A 254 5.36 5.82 47.22
N GLY A 255 5.35 4.71 47.97
CA GLY A 255 4.15 4.12 48.54
C GLY A 255 3.51 3.02 47.71
N PHE A 256 4.19 2.43 46.73
CA PHE A 256 3.78 1.12 46.22
C PHE A 256 4.09 0.05 47.27
N GLU A 257 3.12 -0.82 47.55
CA GLU A 257 3.30 -1.95 48.45
C GLU A 257 3.46 -3.24 47.66
N TRP A 258 4.69 -3.74 47.60
CA TRP A 258 5.05 -4.91 46.79
C TRP A 258 5.06 -6.20 47.61
N TYR A 259 4.53 -7.25 47.00
CA TYR A 259 4.44 -8.59 47.56
C TYR A 259 4.91 -9.64 46.55
N TYR A 260 5.47 -10.72 47.06
CA TYR A 260 5.76 -11.93 46.30
C TYR A 260 5.69 -13.14 47.22
N ARG A 261 5.75 -14.35 46.66
CA ARG A 261 5.89 -15.59 47.44
C ARG A 261 7.22 -16.22 47.10
N SER A 262 8.07 -16.41 48.10
CA SER A 262 9.33 -17.14 47.92
C SER A 262 9.08 -18.60 47.58
N GLU A 263 9.98 -19.20 46.77
CA GLU A 263 9.98 -20.63 46.41
C GLU A 263 8.57 -21.16 46.05
N MET A 264 7.84 -20.44 45.18
CA MET A 264 6.54 -20.93 44.71
C MET A 264 6.71 -22.30 44.06
N GLU A 265 6.05 -23.29 44.63
CA GLU A 265 6.01 -24.67 44.14
C GLU A 265 5.05 -24.78 42.94
N PRO A 266 5.10 -25.86 42.14
CA PRO A 266 4.12 -26.09 41.08
C PRO A 266 2.66 -26.14 41.56
N ASP A 267 2.43 -26.43 42.85
CA ASP A 267 1.11 -26.39 43.49
C ASP A 267 0.66 -24.97 43.90
N ASP A 268 1.58 -24.00 43.94
CA ASP A 268 1.27 -22.61 44.28
C ASP A 268 0.81 -21.85 43.02
N VAL A 269 -0.34 -21.20 43.11
CA VAL A 269 -0.91 -20.39 42.02
C VAL A 269 -1.11 -18.96 42.49
N LEU A 270 -0.69 -18.01 41.66
CA LEU A 270 -0.95 -16.59 41.84
C LEU A 270 -2.07 -16.16 40.89
N LEU A 271 -3.20 -15.76 41.47
CA LEU A 271 -4.29 -15.10 40.76
C LEU A 271 -4.10 -13.58 40.91
N PHE A 272 -4.12 -12.83 39.82
CA PHE A 272 -4.07 -11.37 39.90
C PHE A 272 -4.90 -10.70 38.81
N LYS A 273 -5.49 -9.56 39.15
CA LYS A 273 -6.41 -8.84 38.28
C LYS A 273 -5.66 -7.96 37.31
N ASN A 274 -5.97 -8.10 36.03
CA ASN A 274 -5.59 -7.11 35.03
C ASN A 274 -6.66 -6.01 34.87
N TYR A 275 -7.93 -6.38 35.11
CA TYR A 275 -9.08 -5.50 34.94
C TYR A 275 -10.26 -5.92 35.81
N ASP A 276 -11.01 -4.93 36.29
CA ASP A 276 -12.30 -5.06 36.93
C ASP A 276 -13.16 -3.85 36.54
N SER A 277 -14.32 -4.12 35.97
CA SER A 277 -15.31 -3.10 35.60
C SER A 277 -16.02 -2.49 36.81
N SER A 278 -16.03 -3.18 37.96
CA SER A 278 -16.67 -2.65 39.16
C SER A 278 -15.84 -1.52 39.77
N SER A 279 -16.43 -0.34 39.92
CA SER A 279 -15.86 0.78 40.67
C SER A 279 -16.08 0.65 42.18
N ALA A 280 -16.87 -0.33 42.63
CA ALA A 280 -17.17 -0.56 44.05
C ALA A 280 -16.04 -1.31 44.78
N VAL A 281 -15.08 -1.88 44.05
CA VAL A 281 -13.96 -2.61 44.64
C VAL A 281 -12.71 -1.72 44.74
N PRO A 282 -11.95 -1.79 45.85
CA PRO A 282 -10.74 -0.99 46.03
C PRO A 282 -9.67 -1.25 44.97
N ALA A 283 -9.42 -2.51 44.64
CA ALA A 283 -8.39 -2.89 43.67
C ALA A 283 -9.06 -3.29 42.35
N ARG A 284 -9.01 -2.43 41.34
CA ARG A 284 -9.53 -2.74 39.99
C ARG A 284 -8.52 -3.47 39.09
N TYR A 285 -7.24 -3.39 39.43
CA TYR A 285 -6.13 -4.02 38.73
C TYR A 285 -4.95 -4.18 39.68
N CYS A 286 -3.95 -4.95 39.27
CA CYS A 286 -2.73 -5.23 40.01
C CYS A 286 -1.52 -4.94 39.13
N LEU A 287 -0.64 -4.04 39.59
CA LEU A 287 0.67 -3.87 38.95
C LEU A 287 1.51 -5.11 39.22
N HIS A 288 2.34 -5.47 38.24
CA HIS A 288 3.23 -6.62 38.38
C HIS A 288 4.50 -6.43 37.57
N THR A 289 5.55 -7.14 37.98
CA THR A 289 6.83 -7.18 37.28
C THR A 289 7.59 -8.44 37.66
N ALA A 290 8.33 -9.02 36.72
CA ALA A 290 9.38 -9.95 37.07
C ALA A 290 10.56 -9.19 37.68
N PHE A 291 11.22 -9.77 38.68
CA PHE A 291 12.40 -9.18 39.32
C PHE A 291 13.44 -10.26 39.63
N ASP A 292 14.71 -9.89 39.67
CA ASP A 292 15.78 -10.82 40.04
C ASP A 292 15.91 -10.92 41.55
N LEU A 293 16.05 -12.15 42.05
CA LEU A 293 16.41 -12.38 43.44
C LEU A 293 17.91 -12.04 43.63
N PRO A 294 18.31 -11.55 44.81
CA PRO A 294 19.72 -11.39 45.15
C PRO A 294 20.48 -12.71 44.94
N PRO A 295 21.67 -12.71 44.29
CA PRO A 295 22.39 -13.93 43.97
C PRO A 295 22.63 -14.86 45.16
N GLU A 296 22.81 -14.30 46.36
CA GLU A 296 22.99 -15.02 47.62
C GLU A 296 21.76 -15.82 48.08
N MET A 297 20.57 -15.51 47.55
CA MET A 297 19.32 -16.22 47.83
C MET A 297 19.04 -17.35 46.84
N ILE A 298 19.82 -17.44 45.75
CA ILE A 298 19.62 -18.41 44.68
C ILE A 298 20.47 -19.66 45.00
N PRO A 299 19.87 -20.84 45.17
CA PRO A 299 20.65 -22.07 45.38
C PRO A 299 21.63 -22.35 44.24
N THR A 300 22.79 -22.92 44.57
CA THR A 300 23.77 -23.35 43.56
C THR A 300 23.12 -24.36 42.60
N ASN A 301 23.27 -24.14 41.29
CA ASN A 301 22.65 -24.93 40.22
C ASN A 301 21.12 -24.93 40.23
N ALA A 302 20.49 -23.89 40.80
CA ALA A 302 19.05 -23.73 40.69
C ALA A 302 18.62 -23.66 39.21
N PRO A 303 17.58 -24.40 38.80
CA PRO A 303 17.04 -24.31 37.46
C PRO A 303 16.40 -22.93 37.23
N THR A 304 16.43 -22.47 35.98
CA THR A 304 15.76 -21.23 35.60
C THR A 304 14.25 -21.39 35.64
N ARG A 305 13.53 -20.38 36.12
CA ARG A 305 12.08 -20.38 36.26
C ARG A 305 11.38 -20.80 34.98
N GLU A 306 10.57 -21.84 35.07
CA GLU A 306 9.58 -22.24 34.06
C GLU A 306 8.17 -22.01 34.60
N SER A 307 7.37 -21.21 33.90
CA SER A 307 6.01 -20.86 34.36
C SER A 307 5.03 -20.77 33.21
N ILE A 308 3.76 -21.02 33.52
CA ILE A 308 2.61 -20.75 32.65
C ILE A 308 1.80 -19.58 33.21
N GLU A 309 1.36 -18.71 32.32
CA GLU A 309 0.38 -17.66 32.59
C GLU A 309 -0.81 -17.86 31.68
N VAL A 310 -1.99 -18.03 32.26
CA VAL A 310 -3.27 -18.12 31.54
C VAL A 310 -4.10 -16.89 31.87
N ARG A 311 -4.80 -16.32 30.89
CA ARG A 311 -5.67 -15.16 31.09
C ARG A 311 -7.11 -15.51 30.80
N ALA A 312 -7.97 -15.20 31.77
CA ALA A 312 -9.39 -15.46 31.73
C ALA A 312 -10.19 -14.16 31.79
N LEU A 313 -11.17 -14.04 30.91
CA LEU A 313 -12.32 -13.18 31.11
C LEU A 313 -13.26 -13.88 32.09
N VAL A 314 -13.68 -13.15 33.12
CA VAL A 314 -14.60 -13.66 34.15
C VAL A 314 -15.78 -12.70 34.26
N PHE A 315 -16.98 -13.19 34.04
CA PHE A 315 -18.20 -12.40 33.98
C PHE A 315 -19.16 -12.75 35.11
N THR A 316 -19.76 -11.72 35.68
CA THR A 316 -21.00 -11.76 36.45
C THR A 316 -22.08 -11.15 35.59
N TYR A 317 -23.21 -11.82 35.45
CA TYR A 317 -24.34 -11.32 34.68
C TYR A 317 -25.06 -10.16 35.38
N PRO A 318 -25.80 -9.33 34.63
CA PRO A 318 -26.66 -8.33 35.23
C PRO A 318 -27.67 -8.97 36.20
N ALA A 319 -27.91 -8.32 37.35
CA ALA A 319 -28.77 -8.86 38.40
C ALA A 319 -30.14 -9.33 37.88
N GLY A 320 -30.53 -10.55 38.25
CA GLY A 320 -31.80 -11.16 37.84
C GLY A 320 -31.88 -11.61 36.39
N GLN A 321 -30.81 -11.48 35.60
CA GLN A 321 -30.75 -11.95 34.22
C GLN A 321 -29.94 -13.24 34.13
N ARG A 322 -30.36 -14.15 33.25
CA ARG A 322 -29.61 -15.36 32.90
C ARG A 322 -28.89 -15.15 31.58
N ARG A 323 -28.00 -16.08 31.24
CA ARG A 323 -27.26 -16.10 29.97
C ARG A 323 -28.20 -15.82 28.78
N PRO A 324 -27.85 -14.90 27.86
CA PRO A 324 -28.68 -14.63 26.69
C PRO A 324 -28.71 -15.86 25.78
N SER A 325 -29.88 -16.21 25.24
CA SER A 325 -29.94 -17.25 24.21
C SER A 325 -29.21 -16.77 22.97
N THR A 326 -28.18 -17.51 22.59
CA THR A 326 -27.33 -17.18 21.44
C THR A 326 -28.14 -17.23 20.13
N VAL A 327 -29.17 -18.09 20.06
CA VAL A 327 -30.06 -18.24 18.89
C VAL A 327 -30.87 -16.96 18.63
N ALA A 328 -31.43 -16.35 19.67
CA ALA A 328 -32.17 -15.10 19.54
C ALA A 328 -31.25 -13.96 19.09
N SER A 329 -30.07 -13.83 19.69
CA SER A 329 -29.07 -12.82 19.32
C SER A 329 -28.54 -13.01 17.88
N LEU A 330 -28.29 -14.25 17.47
CA LEU A 330 -27.86 -14.59 16.12
C LEU A 330 -28.87 -14.13 15.07
N SER A 331 -30.18 -14.35 15.29
CA SER A 331 -31.23 -13.95 14.33
C SER A 331 -31.22 -12.45 14.01
N SER A 332 -30.76 -11.62 14.95
CA SER A 332 -30.62 -10.17 14.80
C SER A 332 -29.26 -9.70 14.25
N HIS A 333 -28.25 -10.57 14.20
CA HIS A 333 -26.88 -10.20 13.82
C HIS A 333 -26.74 -10.00 12.30
N PRO A 334 -25.98 -8.99 11.82
CA PRO A 334 -25.77 -8.77 10.39
C PRO A 334 -25.27 -10.02 9.62
N LEU A 335 -24.39 -10.83 10.21
CA LEU A 335 -23.86 -12.05 9.58
C LEU A 335 -24.89 -13.18 9.44
N ALA A 336 -25.98 -13.18 10.21
CA ALA A 336 -27.04 -14.17 10.03
C ALA A 336 -27.76 -13.98 8.67
N ARG A 337 -27.77 -12.75 8.14
CA ARG A 337 -28.26 -12.49 6.78
C ARG A 337 -27.34 -13.09 5.72
N THR A 338 -26.02 -13.04 5.92
CA THR A 338 -25.01 -13.64 5.03
C THR A 338 -25.08 -15.17 5.06
N LEU A 339 -25.27 -15.76 6.26
CA LEU A 339 -25.51 -17.19 6.42
C LEU A 339 -26.80 -17.64 5.73
N ALA A 340 -27.90 -16.90 5.89
CA ALA A 340 -29.19 -17.20 5.25
C ALA A 340 -29.15 -17.14 3.71
N ARG A 341 -28.18 -16.41 3.13
CA ARG A 341 -27.92 -16.37 1.68
C ARG A 341 -27.07 -17.55 1.19
N GLY A 342 -26.61 -18.42 2.08
CA GLY A 342 -25.77 -19.59 1.74
C GLY A 342 -24.31 -19.24 1.43
N GLU A 343 -23.87 -18.03 1.76
CA GLU A 343 -22.52 -17.54 1.46
C GLU A 343 -21.47 -17.98 2.49
N LEU A 344 -21.89 -18.55 3.63
CA LEU A 344 -21.06 -19.05 4.73
C LEU A 344 -21.35 -20.53 4.99
N LYS A 345 -20.32 -21.36 5.24
CA LYS A 345 -20.44 -22.81 5.48
C LYS A 345 -20.25 -23.13 6.97
N ARG A 346 -20.70 -24.29 7.46
CA ARG A 346 -20.23 -24.79 8.77
C ARG A 346 -18.78 -25.27 8.61
N LEU A 347 -17.90 -24.84 9.50
CA LEU A 347 -16.49 -25.23 9.52
C LEU A 347 -16.31 -26.33 10.55
N ASP A 348 -15.63 -27.39 10.12
CA ASP A 348 -15.01 -28.37 11.00
C ASP A 348 -13.50 -28.08 11.00
N ASP A 349 -12.95 -27.98 12.22
CA ASP A 349 -11.54 -28.11 12.64
C ASP A 349 -10.45 -27.02 12.41
N GLU A 350 -9.46 -27.19 13.30
CA GLU A 350 -8.13 -26.57 13.54
C GLU A 350 -8.02 -25.24 14.27
N HIS A 351 -7.58 -25.30 15.54
CA HIS A 351 -7.32 -24.07 16.27
C HIS A 351 -6.41 -24.12 17.52
N SER A 352 -5.78 -22.96 17.74
CA SER A 352 -5.06 -22.47 18.92
C SER A 352 -5.83 -22.62 20.25
N ILE A 353 -5.18 -22.38 21.40
CA ILE A 353 -5.74 -22.47 22.77
C ILE A 353 -7.01 -21.62 23.01
N THR A 354 -7.32 -20.70 22.09
CA THR A 354 -8.60 -19.99 22.00
C THR A 354 -9.79 -20.85 21.56
N ASP A 355 -9.55 -22.11 21.21
CA ASP A 355 -10.55 -22.99 20.63
C ASP A 355 -10.51 -24.36 21.30
N HIS A 356 -10.62 -24.33 22.63
CA HIS A 356 -11.32 -25.42 23.32
C HIS A 356 -12.66 -25.64 22.66
N ILE A 357 -12.78 -26.78 21.98
CA ILE A 357 -14.06 -27.45 21.74
C ILE A 357 -15.11 -26.43 21.28
N ARG A 358 -14.76 -25.67 20.24
CA ARG A 358 -15.68 -24.80 19.52
C ARG A 358 -16.50 -25.56 18.47
N THR A 359 -16.16 -26.83 18.29
CA THR A 359 -17.01 -27.85 17.67
C THR A 359 -17.86 -28.46 18.75
N ASP A 360 -19.08 -27.94 18.84
CA ASP A 360 -20.32 -28.69 18.97
C ASP A 360 -21.30 -27.91 19.84
N ILE A 361 -22.50 -27.83 19.28
CA ILE A 361 -23.75 -27.64 19.98
C ILE A 361 -23.62 -28.30 21.36
N ASP A 362 -23.76 -27.54 22.44
CA ASP A 362 -23.76 -28.15 23.78
C ASP A 362 -24.92 -29.16 23.93
N GLU A 363 -24.94 -29.96 25.00
CA GLU A 363 -26.03 -30.92 25.25
C GLU A 363 -27.43 -30.24 25.30
N ALA A 364 -27.49 -28.91 25.36
CA ALA A 364 -28.69 -28.08 25.33
C ALA A 364 -29.04 -27.50 23.94
N GLY A 365 -28.26 -27.78 22.88
CA GLY A 365 -28.58 -27.29 21.55
C GLY A 365 -27.97 -25.93 21.18
N GLU A 366 -27.15 -25.31 22.03
CA GLU A 366 -26.67 -23.93 21.82
C GLU A 366 -25.21 -23.85 21.36
N VAL A 367 -24.98 -23.05 20.31
CA VAL A 367 -23.65 -22.87 19.70
C VAL A 367 -22.84 -21.89 20.53
N LYS A 368 -21.79 -22.36 21.20
CA LYS A 368 -21.01 -21.53 22.13
C LYS A 368 -20.32 -20.32 21.48
N ASP A 369 -20.05 -20.29 20.15
CA ASP A 369 -19.57 -19.08 19.43
C ASP A 369 -19.68 -19.17 17.88
N ALA A 370 -20.89 -19.31 17.33
CA ALA A 370 -21.09 -19.36 15.88
C ALA A 370 -20.56 -18.11 15.15
N VAL A 371 -20.63 -16.94 15.78
CA VAL A 371 -20.35 -15.65 15.11
C VAL A 371 -18.87 -15.44 14.85
N LEU A 372 -17.99 -15.90 15.74
CA LEU A 372 -16.56 -15.76 15.52
C LEU A 372 -16.08 -16.63 14.36
N LEU A 373 -16.65 -17.83 14.20
CA LEU A 373 -16.45 -18.67 13.02
C LEU A 373 -16.98 -17.98 11.76
N LEU A 374 -18.19 -17.39 11.80
CA LEU A 374 -18.75 -16.64 10.67
C LEU A 374 -17.91 -15.41 10.30
N ARG A 375 -17.35 -14.70 11.28
CA ARG A 375 -16.44 -13.56 11.07
C ARG A 375 -15.13 -14.00 10.44
N LYS A 376 -14.50 -15.07 10.94
CA LYS A 376 -13.28 -15.63 10.34
C LYS A 376 -13.49 -15.99 8.87
N GLN A 377 -14.64 -16.58 8.54
CA GLN A 377 -14.99 -16.89 7.15
C GLN A 377 -15.22 -15.64 6.31
N GLU A 378 -15.95 -14.65 6.83
CA GLU A 378 -16.20 -13.41 6.11
C GLU A 378 -14.90 -12.62 5.91
N ILE A 379 -13.99 -12.58 6.90
CA ILE A 379 -12.65 -12.00 6.76
C ILE A 379 -11.89 -12.69 5.64
N LYS A 380 -11.83 -14.04 5.63
CA LYS A 380 -11.14 -14.80 4.59
C LYS A 380 -11.73 -14.54 3.19
N ARG A 381 -13.05 -14.41 3.09
CA ARG A 381 -13.74 -14.04 1.85
C ARG A 381 -13.36 -12.62 1.40
N LEU A 382 -13.34 -11.66 2.34
CA LEU A 382 -12.97 -10.27 2.05
C LEU A 382 -11.50 -10.15 1.65
N GLU A 383 -10.60 -10.90 2.28
CA GLU A 383 -9.18 -10.98 1.89
C GLU A 383 -9.02 -11.47 0.45
N GLN A 384 -9.74 -12.53 0.07
CA GLN A 384 -9.74 -13.03 -1.30
C GLN A 384 -10.29 -12.00 -2.30
N LEU A 385 -11.39 -11.31 -1.96
CA LEU A 385 -11.94 -10.23 -2.79
C LEU A 385 -10.96 -9.07 -2.98
N CYS A 386 -10.25 -8.70 -1.91
CA CYS A 386 -9.20 -7.68 -1.97
C CYS A 386 -8.04 -8.09 -2.88
N GLU A 387 -7.62 -9.36 -2.85
CA GLU A 387 -6.60 -9.90 -3.75
C GLU A 387 -7.05 -9.87 -5.21
N GLU A 388 -8.27 -10.32 -5.50
CA GLU A 388 -8.88 -10.29 -6.83
C GLU A 388 -8.97 -8.86 -7.39
N GLN A 389 -9.40 -7.90 -6.56
CA GLN A 389 -9.41 -6.48 -6.93
C GLN A 389 -8.00 -5.94 -7.17
N GLY A 390 -7.03 -6.33 -6.34
CA GLY A 390 -5.62 -5.97 -6.53
C GLY A 390 -5.08 -6.43 -7.89
N GLN A 391 -5.40 -7.66 -8.30
CA GLN A 391 -5.03 -8.18 -9.61
C GLN A 391 -5.72 -7.42 -10.76
N LEU A 392 -7.00 -7.06 -10.60
CA LEU A 392 -7.72 -6.28 -11.60
C LEU A 392 -7.11 -4.88 -11.79
N VAL A 393 -6.75 -4.21 -10.70
CA VAL A 393 -6.08 -2.89 -10.73
C VAL A 393 -4.74 -2.98 -11.47
N GLN A 394 -3.96 -4.05 -11.25
CA GLN A 394 -2.71 -4.26 -11.97
C GLN A 394 -2.91 -4.44 -13.48
N ARG A 395 -3.92 -5.21 -13.89
CA ARG A 395 -4.27 -5.37 -15.32
C ARG A 395 -4.65 -4.04 -15.97
N ILE A 396 -5.50 -3.25 -15.30
CA ILE A 396 -5.94 -1.94 -15.82
C ILE A 396 -4.75 -0.97 -15.95
N LYS A 397 -3.80 -0.99 -15.01
CA LYS A 397 -2.57 -0.18 -15.12
C LYS A 397 -1.75 -0.58 -16.35
N LEU A 398 -1.55 -1.88 -16.58
CA LEU A 398 -0.83 -2.38 -17.74
C LEU A 398 -1.50 -1.95 -19.06
N ASP A 399 -2.82 -2.09 -19.16
CA ASP A 399 -3.59 -1.69 -20.35
C ASP A 399 -3.49 -0.18 -20.61
N ARG A 400 -3.57 0.63 -19.54
CA ARG A 400 -3.40 2.08 -19.62
C ARG A 400 -2.01 2.46 -20.13
N ASP A 401 -0.97 1.84 -19.60
CA ASP A 401 0.42 2.14 -19.99
C ASP A 401 0.68 1.73 -21.45
N ASN A 402 0.11 0.61 -21.90
CA ASN A 402 0.12 0.19 -23.31
C ASN A 402 -0.61 1.19 -24.22
N ALA A 403 -1.78 1.69 -23.80
CA ALA A 403 -2.52 2.70 -24.55
C ALA A 403 -1.74 4.01 -24.67
N TYR A 404 -1.07 4.45 -23.59
CA TYR A 404 -0.20 5.63 -23.62
C TYR A 404 0.95 5.47 -24.62
N ALA A 405 1.66 4.34 -24.58
CA ALA A 405 2.73 4.05 -25.53
C ALA A 405 2.22 4.05 -26.99
N HIS A 406 1.01 3.55 -27.23
CA HIS A 406 0.40 3.59 -28.56
C HIS A 406 0.07 5.01 -29.01
N THR A 407 -0.51 5.84 -28.14
CA THR A 407 -0.80 7.25 -28.45
C THR A 407 0.46 8.06 -28.73
N GLU A 408 1.55 7.81 -27.99
CA GLU A 408 2.82 8.47 -28.23
C GLU A 408 3.41 8.11 -29.61
N LYS A 409 3.28 6.84 -30.01
CA LYS A 409 3.69 6.39 -31.35
C LYS A 409 2.88 7.08 -32.46
N LEU A 410 1.57 7.19 -32.29
CA LEU A 410 0.70 7.90 -33.24
C LEU A 410 1.05 9.38 -33.33
N GLN A 411 1.31 10.03 -32.20
CA GLN A 411 1.72 11.44 -32.17
C GLN A 411 3.01 11.65 -32.97
N ARG A 412 4.04 10.82 -32.74
CA ARG A 412 5.30 10.89 -33.53
C ARG A 412 5.06 10.72 -35.02
N GLN A 413 4.16 9.81 -35.43
CA GLN A 413 3.80 9.64 -36.84
C GLN A 413 3.10 10.88 -37.40
N MET A 414 2.18 11.48 -36.66
CA MET A 414 1.53 12.74 -37.04
C MET A 414 2.54 13.88 -37.20
N ASP A 415 3.51 14.01 -36.31
CA ASP A 415 4.53 15.07 -36.38
C ASP A 415 5.39 14.93 -37.64
N ILE A 416 5.75 13.69 -38.00
CA ILE A 416 6.48 13.38 -39.24
C ILE A 416 5.64 13.75 -40.47
N GLN A 417 4.36 13.37 -40.51
CA GLN A 417 3.46 13.69 -41.62
C GLN A 417 3.26 15.20 -41.75
N THR A 418 3.06 15.88 -40.62
CA THR A 418 2.90 17.35 -40.58
C THR A 418 4.13 18.06 -41.13
N SER A 419 5.33 17.64 -40.74
CA SER A 419 6.59 18.18 -41.26
C SER A 419 6.71 17.96 -42.78
N ARG A 420 6.29 16.79 -43.28
CA ARG A 420 6.28 16.48 -44.72
C ARG A 420 5.30 17.35 -45.50
N ILE A 421 4.11 17.61 -44.95
CA ILE A 421 3.11 18.52 -45.55
C ILE A 421 3.69 19.93 -45.65
N GLN A 422 4.31 20.44 -44.58
CA GLN A 422 4.93 21.77 -44.58
C GLN A 422 6.04 21.90 -45.64
N SER A 423 6.86 20.85 -45.82
CA SER A 423 7.87 20.81 -46.89
C SER A 423 7.24 20.88 -48.27
N LEU A 424 6.20 20.08 -48.53
CA LEU A 424 5.50 20.06 -49.83
C LEU A 424 4.79 21.39 -50.11
N GLU A 425 4.23 22.05 -49.10
CA GLU A 425 3.63 23.38 -49.24
C GLU A 425 4.67 24.44 -49.61
N ALA A 426 5.89 24.36 -49.05
CA ALA A 426 6.99 25.26 -49.40
C ALA A 426 7.46 25.04 -50.85
N GLU A 427 7.62 23.79 -51.27
CA GLU A 427 7.94 23.44 -52.67
C GLU A 427 6.87 23.95 -53.64
N LEU A 428 5.59 23.74 -53.33
CA LEU A 428 4.47 24.25 -54.15
C LEU A 428 4.48 25.77 -54.27
N LYS A 429 4.79 26.49 -53.18
CA LYS A 429 4.94 27.96 -53.23
C LYS A 429 6.08 28.38 -54.16
N LEU A 430 7.22 27.70 -54.11
CA LEU A 430 8.37 27.97 -54.98
C LEU A 430 8.02 27.74 -56.45
N VAL A 431 7.42 26.59 -56.78
CA VAL A 431 7.02 26.25 -58.16
C VAL A 431 6.01 27.26 -58.70
N ARG A 432 5.01 27.67 -57.90
CA ARG A 432 4.06 28.71 -58.29
C ARG A 432 4.75 30.04 -58.59
N HIS A 433 5.74 30.42 -57.78
CA HIS A 433 6.50 31.65 -57.99
C HIS A 433 7.29 31.59 -59.31
N GLN A 434 8.02 30.50 -59.55
CA GLN A 434 8.77 30.28 -60.78
C GLN A 434 7.85 30.33 -62.01
N LEU A 435 6.71 29.65 -61.97
CA LEU A 435 5.74 29.66 -63.07
C LEU A 435 5.20 31.07 -63.35
N SER A 436 4.95 31.87 -62.30
CA SER A 436 4.50 33.25 -62.45
C SER A 436 5.56 34.14 -63.12
N GLN A 437 6.83 33.96 -62.76
CA GLN A 437 7.95 34.69 -63.35
C GLN A 437 8.13 34.31 -64.82
N SER A 438 8.17 33.01 -65.15
CA SER A 438 8.29 32.55 -66.54
C SER A 438 7.09 33.01 -67.39
N SER A 439 5.88 33.02 -66.83
CA SER A 439 4.70 33.54 -67.54
C SER A 439 4.81 35.04 -67.83
N PHE A 440 5.30 35.83 -66.87
CA PHE A 440 5.53 37.25 -67.07
C PHE A 440 6.60 37.51 -68.13
N GLU A 441 7.71 36.77 -68.07
CA GLU A 441 8.81 36.90 -69.02
C GLU A 441 8.37 36.56 -70.44
N LEU A 442 7.63 35.46 -70.64
CA LEU A 442 7.05 35.09 -71.93
C LEU A 442 6.08 36.16 -72.47
N ARG A 443 5.25 36.75 -71.61
CA ARG A 443 4.34 37.86 -72.02
C ARG A 443 5.12 39.11 -72.43
N SER A 444 6.20 39.43 -71.71
CA SER A 444 7.07 40.56 -72.03
C SER A 444 7.77 40.36 -73.37
N GLN A 445 8.36 39.17 -73.58
CA GLN A 445 8.99 38.78 -74.84
C GLN A 445 8.00 38.89 -76.00
N LEU A 446 6.82 38.30 -75.88
CA LEU A 446 5.77 38.37 -76.91
C LEU A 446 5.38 39.82 -77.25
N SER A 447 5.22 40.66 -76.22
CA SER A 447 4.89 42.08 -76.40
C SER A 447 6.00 42.84 -77.13
N GLN A 448 7.27 42.50 -76.85
CA GLN A 448 8.41 43.08 -77.55
C GLN A 448 8.43 42.64 -79.02
N THR A 449 8.26 41.34 -79.29
CA THR A 449 8.25 40.83 -80.67
C THR A 449 7.11 41.44 -81.49
N GLN A 450 5.95 41.68 -80.88
CA GLN A 450 4.83 42.37 -81.52
C GLN A 450 5.19 43.82 -81.91
N ARG A 451 5.89 44.56 -81.04
CA ARG A 451 6.38 45.91 -81.35
C ARG A 451 7.37 45.89 -82.50
N ASP A 452 8.37 45.02 -82.43
CA ASP A 452 9.40 44.88 -83.46
C ASP A 452 8.79 44.56 -84.84
N LEU A 453 7.74 43.71 -84.87
CA LEU A 453 7.02 43.38 -86.11
C LEU A 453 6.26 44.60 -86.68
N ILE A 454 5.66 45.43 -85.83
CA ILE A 454 4.97 46.65 -86.24
C ILE A 454 5.98 47.65 -86.82
N ASP A 455 7.13 47.83 -86.17
CA ASP A 455 8.17 48.75 -86.63
C ASP A 455 8.77 48.29 -87.97
N ALA A 456 9.09 47.00 -88.12
CA ALA A 456 9.55 46.44 -89.39
C ALA A 456 8.53 46.64 -90.53
N ARG A 457 7.23 46.53 -90.23
CA ARG A 457 6.16 46.80 -91.21
C ARG A 457 6.11 48.28 -91.60
N ARG A 458 6.31 49.19 -90.65
CA ARG A 458 6.39 50.64 -90.92
C ARG A 458 7.57 50.98 -91.81
N GLU A 459 8.76 50.45 -91.50
CA GLU A 459 9.97 50.64 -92.33
C GLU A 459 9.78 50.11 -93.75
N SER A 460 9.18 48.93 -93.90
CA SER A 460 8.87 48.36 -95.22
C SER A 460 7.93 49.27 -96.04
N LEU A 461 6.92 49.84 -95.40
CA LEU A 461 5.99 50.79 -96.04
C LEU A 461 6.72 52.07 -96.48
N GLN A 462 7.66 52.56 -95.66
CA GLN A 462 8.44 53.75 -95.95
C GLN A 462 9.38 53.53 -97.15
N HIS A 463 10.07 52.39 -97.20
CA HIS A 463 10.86 52.00 -98.37
C HIS A 463 10.01 51.83 -99.63
N HIS A 464 8.76 51.36 -99.50
CA HIS A 464 7.84 51.29 -100.63
C HIS A 464 7.49 52.69 -101.17
N LEU A 465 7.20 53.65 -100.29
CA LEU A 465 6.94 55.04 -100.68
C LEU A 465 8.17 55.71 -101.31
N GLU A 466 9.37 55.47 -100.78
CA GLU A 466 10.62 55.96 -101.37
C GLU A 466 10.85 55.38 -102.77
N ARG A 467 10.57 54.10 -102.96
CA ARG A 467 10.63 53.44 -104.27
C ARG A 467 9.64 54.06 -105.27
N GLU A 468 8.41 54.33 -104.86
CA GLU A 468 7.41 54.99 -105.73
C GLU A 468 7.87 56.39 -106.14
N ARG A 469 8.42 57.20 -105.22
CA ARG A 469 9.00 58.52 -105.58
C ARG A 469 10.15 58.40 -106.56
N ALA A 470 11.03 57.41 -106.37
CA ALA A 470 12.13 57.16 -107.29
C ALA A 470 11.61 56.74 -108.69
N LEU A 471 10.56 55.93 -108.76
CA LEU A 471 9.91 55.55 -110.01
C LEU A 471 9.25 56.75 -110.71
N GLU A 472 8.60 57.65 -109.97
CA GLU A 472 8.09 58.92 -110.52
C GLU A 472 9.21 59.80 -111.07
N PHE A 473 10.33 59.92 -110.34
CA PHE A 473 11.49 60.67 -110.81
C PHE A 473 12.06 60.08 -112.11
N VAL A 474 12.21 58.74 -112.18
CA VAL A 474 12.66 58.05 -113.40
C VAL A 474 11.68 58.28 -114.56
N ARG A 475 10.36 58.17 -114.33
CA ARG A 475 9.35 58.49 -115.35
C ARG A 475 9.45 59.93 -115.85
N GLY A 476 9.71 60.88 -114.95
CA GLY A 476 9.95 62.28 -115.29
C GLY A 476 11.18 62.45 -116.20
N GLN A 477 12.29 61.78 -115.85
CA GLN A 477 13.51 61.78 -116.66
C GLN A 477 13.33 61.08 -118.02
N GLU A 478 12.59 59.98 -118.08
CA GLU A 478 12.22 59.32 -119.35
C GLU A 478 11.37 60.23 -120.24
N GLY A 479 10.48 61.03 -119.65
CA GLY A 479 9.71 62.06 -120.34
C GLY A 479 10.59 63.17 -120.93
N GLU A 480 11.60 63.63 -120.16
CA GLU A 480 12.59 64.61 -120.66
C GLU A 480 13.46 64.04 -121.77
N VAL A 481 13.96 62.81 -121.62
CA VAL A 481 14.72 62.12 -122.68
C VAL A 481 13.87 61.94 -123.94
N SER A 482 12.59 61.61 -123.80
CA SER A 482 11.66 61.51 -124.94
C SER A 482 11.40 62.86 -125.59
N ARG A 483 11.32 63.95 -124.82
CA ARG A 483 11.25 65.32 -125.34
C ARG A 483 12.51 65.69 -126.13
N TRP A 484 13.70 65.47 -125.58
CA TRP A 484 14.96 65.70 -126.30
C TRP A 484 15.07 64.86 -127.57
N ARG A 485 14.57 63.62 -127.54
CA ARG A 485 14.49 62.73 -128.72
C ARG A 485 13.51 63.25 -129.77
N GLY A 486 12.39 63.86 -129.37
CA GLY A 486 11.45 64.52 -130.28
C GLY A 486 12.00 65.81 -130.89
N GLU A 487 12.71 66.62 -130.10
CA GLU A 487 13.35 67.86 -130.54
C GLU A 487 14.52 67.63 -131.50
N THR A 488 15.23 66.50 -131.37
CA THR A 488 16.32 66.11 -132.28
C THR A 488 15.84 65.48 -133.59
N MET A 489 14.60 64.96 -133.66
CA MET A 489 14.06 64.27 -134.84
C MET A 489 13.23 65.18 -135.77
N GLY A 490 13.06 66.47 -135.45
CA GLY A 490 12.22 67.42 -136.19
C GLY A 490 12.94 68.40 -137.13
N ARG A 491 14.27 68.32 -137.27
CA ARG A 491 15.05 69.17 -138.20
C ARG A 491 16.15 68.35 -138.89
N GLU A 492 15.89 67.93 -140.13
CA GLU A 492 16.86 67.31 -141.02
C GLU A 492 17.79 68.37 -141.65
N HIS A 493 19.13 68.19 -141.61
CA HIS A 493 19.93 67.66 -142.72
C HIS A 493 21.45 67.64 -142.40
N GLU A 494 22.07 66.49 -142.75
CA GLU A 494 23.47 66.24 -143.11
C GLU A 494 24.60 66.09 -142.04
N ALA A 495 25.20 64.89 -142.05
CA ALA A 495 26.43 64.43 -141.38
C ALA A 495 26.40 64.26 -139.84
N VAL A 496 26.08 63.04 -139.39
CA VAL A 496 26.85 62.20 -138.44
C VAL A 496 25.94 61.02 -138.06
N SER A 497 25.88 60.05 -138.97
CA SER A 497 25.47 58.69 -138.67
C SER A 497 26.73 57.92 -138.25
N LYS A 498 26.64 57.16 -137.16
CA LYS A 498 27.56 56.12 -136.63
C LYS A 498 28.35 56.39 -135.34
N CYS A 499 28.38 57.58 -134.74
CA CYS A 499 29.19 57.79 -133.51
C CYS A 499 28.41 57.86 -132.18
N SER A 500 27.10 58.15 -132.18
CA SER A 500 26.32 58.31 -130.93
C SER A 500 25.75 57.01 -130.37
N GLN A 501 25.35 56.06 -131.23
CA GLN A 501 24.68 54.84 -130.82
C GLN A 501 25.57 53.93 -129.94
N ALA A 502 26.89 53.91 -130.20
CA ALA A 502 27.84 53.10 -129.43
C ALA A 502 28.15 53.65 -128.02
N SER A 503 27.88 54.93 -127.74
CA SER A 503 28.17 55.56 -126.45
C SER A 503 26.99 55.42 -125.47
N VAL A 504 25.77 55.49 -125.98
CA VAL A 504 24.54 55.34 -125.18
C VAL A 504 24.37 53.90 -124.70
N ASP A 505 24.61 52.91 -125.58
CA ASP A 505 24.49 51.50 -125.21
C ASP A 505 25.56 51.07 -124.18
N LYS A 506 26.74 51.69 -124.22
CA LYS A 506 27.84 51.45 -123.26
C LYS A 506 27.56 52.07 -121.88
N THR A 507 26.73 53.11 -121.82
CA THR A 507 26.35 53.82 -120.58
C THR A 507 25.17 53.14 -119.89
N VAL A 508 24.18 52.67 -120.67
CA VAL A 508 23.05 51.88 -120.16
C VAL A 508 23.53 50.52 -119.61
N ALA A 509 24.48 49.86 -120.28
CA ALA A 509 25.08 48.62 -119.79
C ALA A 509 25.90 48.81 -118.48
N ARG A 510 26.41 50.02 -118.22
CA ARG A 510 27.17 50.34 -116.99
C ARG A 510 26.25 50.63 -115.80
N CYS A 511 25.07 51.20 -116.04
CA CYS A 511 24.07 51.46 -115.00
C CYS A 511 23.36 50.19 -114.52
N VAL A 512 23.01 49.26 -115.42
CA VAL A 512 22.37 47.97 -115.04
C VAL A 512 23.31 47.06 -114.24
N LYS A 513 24.63 47.22 -114.41
CA LYS A 513 25.63 46.44 -113.66
C LYS A 513 25.82 46.91 -112.22
N CYS A 514 25.61 48.20 -111.91
CA CYS A 514 25.73 48.73 -110.55
C CYS A 514 24.55 48.40 -109.62
N THR A 515 23.33 48.26 -110.16
CA THR A 515 22.14 47.91 -109.36
C THR A 515 22.06 46.43 -109.01
N SER A 516 22.69 45.55 -109.80
CA SER A 516 22.77 44.10 -109.52
C SER A 516 23.76 43.75 -108.40
N THR A 517 24.84 44.53 -108.21
CA THR A 517 25.89 44.23 -107.21
C THR A 517 25.54 44.69 -105.78
N ALA A 518 24.54 45.57 -105.60
CA ALA A 518 24.10 46.03 -104.28
C ALA A 518 23.08 45.11 -103.59
N LEU A 519 22.46 44.17 -104.34
CA LEU A 519 21.44 43.25 -103.83
C LEU A 519 22.00 41.90 -103.33
N PHE A 520 23.27 41.58 -103.60
CA PHE A 520 23.87 40.29 -103.22
C PHE A 520 24.70 40.32 -101.92
N THR A 521 24.99 41.49 -101.37
CA THR A 521 25.81 41.65 -100.15
C THR A 521 25.01 41.79 -98.85
N LYS A 522 23.67 41.87 -98.90
CA LYS A 522 22.81 41.89 -97.69
C LYS A 522 22.26 40.52 -97.25
N THR A 523 22.38 39.48 -98.08
CA THR A 523 21.85 38.13 -97.79
C THR A 523 22.84 37.20 -97.08
N ASN A 524 24.13 37.56 -96.99
CA ASN A 524 25.18 36.67 -96.49
C ASN A 524 25.61 36.92 -95.02
N SER A 525 25.06 37.93 -94.35
CA SER A 525 25.34 38.22 -92.94
C SER A 525 24.38 37.55 -91.95
N TYR A 526 23.25 37.02 -92.41
CA TYR A 526 22.23 36.40 -91.53
C TYR A 526 22.46 34.90 -91.26
N GLN A 527 23.27 34.21 -92.06
CA GLN A 527 23.57 32.78 -91.86
C GLN A 527 24.82 32.50 -91.01
N ARG A 528 25.64 33.51 -90.67
CA ARG A 528 26.88 33.32 -89.88
C ARG A 528 26.75 33.49 -88.36
N ALA A 529 25.60 33.93 -87.84
CA ALA A 529 25.38 34.10 -86.39
C ALA A 529 24.70 32.90 -85.70
N LYS A 530 24.34 31.84 -86.44
CA LYS A 530 23.60 30.67 -85.92
C LYS A 530 24.47 29.43 -85.62
N MET A 531 25.80 29.53 -85.68
CA MET A 531 26.73 28.39 -85.48
C MET A 531 27.89 28.70 -84.51
N ALA A 532 27.63 29.43 -83.42
CA ALA A 532 28.67 29.75 -82.42
C ALA A 532 28.24 29.51 -80.96
N ASP A 533 27.29 28.61 -80.69
CA ASP A 533 26.89 28.28 -79.32
C ASP A 533 26.50 26.80 -79.16
N GLN A 534 27.37 25.90 -79.62
CA GLN A 534 27.34 24.48 -79.27
C GLN A 534 28.77 23.94 -79.15
N GLU A 535 29.31 23.91 -77.93
CA GLU A 535 30.31 22.95 -77.39
C GLU A 535 30.38 23.22 -75.87
N LEU A 536 29.71 22.43 -75.01
CA LEU A 536 30.22 21.26 -74.22
C LEU A 536 31.31 21.65 -73.18
N PRO A 537 31.44 21.00 -72.00
CA PRO A 537 31.34 19.55 -71.85
C PRO A 537 30.80 18.97 -70.53
N ARG A 538 30.41 17.69 -70.62
CA ARG A 538 30.40 16.72 -69.51
C ARG A 538 31.83 16.46 -69.02
N ARG A 539 31.99 16.27 -67.71
CA ARG A 539 33.05 15.43 -67.14
C ARG A 539 32.47 14.57 -66.03
N ASP A 540 32.63 13.26 -66.22
CA ASP A 540 32.61 12.22 -65.19
C ASP A 540 33.65 12.52 -64.11
N LEU A 541 33.42 12.00 -62.90
CA LEU A 541 34.40 11.16 -62.19
C LEU A 541 33.74 10.46 -61.01
N SER A 542 33.87 9.13 -61.04
CA SER A 542 33.61 8.20 -59.96
C SER A 542 34.72 8.23 -58.91
N THR A 543 34.42 7.61 -57.76
CA THR A 543 35.24 7.10 -56.62
C THR A 543 34.90 7.82 -55.32
N ALA A 544 34.89 7.21 -54.14
CA ALA A 544 34.77 5.84 -53.65
C ALA A 544 34.61 6.00 -52.12
N GLU A 545 33.83 5.16 -51.43
CA GLU A 545 33.99 4.77 -50.00
C GLU A 545 32.74 3.97 -49.56
N GLN A 546 32.83 2.64 -49.52
CA GLN A 546 33.18 1.80 -48.36
C GLN A 546 32.09 1.73 -47.28
N ARG A 547 31.36 0.61 -47.29
CA ARG A 547 30.67 0.04 -46.11
C ARG A 547 31.70 -0.56 -45.15
N PRO A 548 31.28 -0.80 -43.90
CA PRO A 548 31.30 -2.20 -43.45
C PRO A 548 29.96 -2.65 -42.83
N HIS A 549 29.71 -3.94 -43.01
CA HIS A 549 28.78 -4.79 -42.26
C HIS A 549 29.49 -5.37 -41.02
N ILE A 550 28.70 -6.00 -40.12
CA ILE A 550 29.00 -6.88 -38.95
C ILE A 550 28.45 -6.23 -37.66
N ASP A 551 27.66 -6.85 -36.78
CA ASP A 551 27.09 -8.20 -36.69
C ASP A 551 25.84 -8.19 -35.80
N VAL A 552 24.95 -9.16 -36.02
CA VAL A 552 23.86 -9.57 -35.13
C VAL A 552 24.34 -10.80 -34.37
N CYS A 553 24.23 -10.79 -33.04
CA CYS A 553 24.32 -12.00 -32.21
C CYS A 553 23.10 -12.08 -31.28
N CYS A 554 22.68 -13.32 -31.06
CA CYS A 554 21.60 -13.78 -30.19
C CYS A 554 21.73 -13.35 -28.72
#